data_AF-A0A384L5L9-F1
#
_entry.id   AF-A0A384L5L9-F1
#
_cell.length_a   1.000
_cell.length_b   1.000
_cell.length_c   1.000
_cell.angle_alpha   90.00
_cell.angle_beta   90.00
_cell.angle_gamma   90.00
#
_symmetry.space_group_name_H-M   'P 1'
#
loop_
_entity.id
_entity.type
_entity.pdbx_description
1 polymer ?
#
loop_
_entity_poly.entity_id
_entity_poly.type
_entity_poly.pdbx_seq_one_letter_code
_entity_poly.pdbx_strand_id
1 'polypeptide(L)'
;MHLLKLSPQIKNTYWNIPQKNFRTSLTQFGERKKNRILHLYPTCKSESRDRKLPFFESQRFSTINNKKEIRKMATIVPQVVSLDPTTIPIDYHTPIDDLNIEVKDINKEACPADEGLIVFLLNSAPKDNSKSDKGESSGAIKINSNMNDKTINEFLKEGNMENFTGKVGTSKSFYVANEKKKYISLAYVGCGPANEETELEIRKIAYTLATLLHENKNKKVSIVFELKLEENLFRFFLEHLFYEYVTDERFKSADKSTNIDYIKSLSLYMANADIYKGQVDKARVYFYGTYYAAQLIAAPSNYCNPVSLSNAAVELAQKVNLECKILDVKELEDLKMGAYLSVGKGSMYPNKFIHLTYKGAKKGDKGNTKKKIALIGKGITFDSGGYNLKAAPGSMIDLMKFDMSGCAAVLGCAYCIGTMRPDNVEVHFLSAVCENMVSKNSYRPGDIITASNGKTIEVGNTDAEGRLTLADALVYAEKLGVDYIVDIATLTGAMLYSLGTSYAGVFGNNDQLINKILNSSKTSNEPAWWLPIINEYRSSLNSKYADLNNISSSVKASSVVASLFLKEFIEKTPWAHIDIAGVSWNFKARKPKGFGVRLLTEFVLNDAV
;
A
#
# COMPACT_ATOMS: atom_id res chain seq x y z
N MET A 1 9.97 56.23 27.32
CA MET A 1 11.19 55.87 28.06
C MET A 1 11.83 54.69 27.30
N HIS A 2 12.98 54.96 26.64
CA HIS A 2 13.99 54.08 26.00
C HIS A 2 13.59 52.84 25.18
N LEU A 3 13.81 52.84 23.84
CA LEU A 3 15.02 52.46 23.04
C LEU A 3 15.17 50.93 22.92
N LEU A 4 15.24 50.31 21.72
CA LEU A 4 16.26 50.45 20.66
C LEU A 4 15.63 50.13 19.27
N LYS A 5 15.55 51.06 18.32
CA LYS A 5 16.53 51.48 17.28
C LYS A 5 16.91 50.41 16.23
N LEU A 6 16.23 50.50 15.09
CA LEU A 6 16.60 50.00 13.76
C LEU A 6 17.74 50.87 13.17
N SER A 7 18.67 50.26 12.44
CA SER A 7 19.60 50.95 11.53
C SER A 7 19.37 50.49 10.08
N PRO A 8 19.47 51.40 9.08
CA PRO A 8 19.50 51.04 7.67
C PRO A 8 20.88 51.33 7.08
N GLN A 9 21.56 50.32 6.54
CA GLN A 9 22.65 50.47 5.56
C GLN A 9 23.03 49.10 5.00
N ILE A 10 22.83 48.90 3.69
CA ILE A 10 23.82 48.40 2.73
C ILE A 10 23.26 48.70 1.33
N LYS A 11 23.95 49.62 0.64
CA LYS A 11 23.82 49.90 -0.79
C LYS A 11 24.72 48.93 -1.56
N ASN A 12 24.32 48.65 -2.81
CA ASN A 12 25.09 48.10 -3.92
C ASN A 12 25.59 46.65 -3.81
N THR A 13 25.02 45.74 -4.61
CA THR A 13 25.70 45.15 -5.79
C THR A 13 24.79 44.11 -6.49
N TYR A 14 25.03 43.92 -7.79
CA TYR A 14 24.48 42.90 -8.70
C TYR A 14 23.24 43.24 -9.53
N TRP A 15 23.43 44.17 -10.49
CA TRP A 15 22.84 44.07 -11.83
C TRP A 15 23.97 43.83 -12.83
N ASN A 16 23.97 42.70 -13.53
CA ASN A 16 24.69 42.50 -14.78
C ASN A 16 24.12 41.27 -15.53
N ILE A 17 23.13 41.52 -16.39
CA ILE A 17 22.69 40.60 -17.45
C ILE A 17 23.11 41.26 -18.77
N PRO A 18 23.95 40.64 -19.62
CA PRO A 18 24.26 41.21 -20.92
C PRO A 18 23.10 40.95 -21.90
N GLN A 19 22.43 42.02 -22.32
CA GLN A 19 21.60 42.04 -23.53
C GLN A 19 22.49 41.82 -24.76
N LYS A 20 22.22 40.78 -25.56
CA LYS A 20 22.73 40.68 -26.93
C LYS A 20 21.61 40.99 -27.92
N ASN A 21 21.93 41.98 -28.74
CA ASN A 21 21.16 42.65 -29.78
C ASN A 21 20.34 41.73 -30.70
N PHE A 22 19.04 42.02 -30.78
CA PHE A 22 18.20 41.74 -31.94
C PHE A 22 18.53 42.74 -33.05
N ARG A 23 18.90 42.25 -34.23
CA ARG A 23 18.71 42.98 -35.50
C ARG A 23 17.97 42.07 -36.47
N THR A 24 16.88 42.64 -36.96
CA THR A 24 15.93 42.16 -37.96
C THR A 24 16.53 42.06 -39.35
N SER A 25 16.15 41.01 -40.10
CA SER A 25 15.75 41.17 -41.50
C SER A 25 14.74 40.09 -41.90
N LEU A 26 13.53 40.55 -42.21
CA LEU A 26 12.52 39.82 -42.96
C LEU A 26 12.94 39.74 -44.43
N THR A 27 12.67 38.61 -45.08
CA THR A 27 12.18 38.57 -46.46
C THR A 27 11.42 37.27 -46.70
N GLN A 28 10.50 37.35 -47.65
CA GLN A 28 9.24 36.62 -47.75
C GLN A 28 9.28 35.48 -48.78
N PHE A 29 8.32 34.57 -48.61
CA PHE A 29 7.59 33.76 -49.62
C PHE A 29 8.27 32.58 -50.35
N GLY A 30 7.57 31.45 -50.31
CA GLY A 30 7.68 30.37 -51.31
C GLY A 30 7.08 29.04 -50.87
N GLU A 31 5.79 28.82 -51.11
CA GLU A 31 5.16 27.50 -51.09
C GLU A 31 5.89 26.51 -52.01
N ARG A 32 6.01 25.23 -51.61
CA ARG A 32 6.00 24.09 -52.53
C ARG A 32 5.80 22.74 -51.81
N LYS A 33 4.62 22.15 -52.04
CA LYS A 33 4.38 20.70 -51.92
C LYS A 33 5.13 19.96 -53.03
N LYS A 34 5.87 18.89 -52.68
CA LYS A 34 5.76 17.52 -53.27
C LYS A 34 6.92 16.61 -52.86
N ASN A 35 6.53 15.43 -52.38
CA ASN A 35 7.14 14.10 -52.49
C ASN A 35 8.61 13.98 -52.91
N ARG A 36 9.43 13.36 -52.04
CA ARG A 36 10.42 12.35 -52.44
C ARG A 36 10.58 11.27 -51.37
N ILE A 37 10.37 10.04 -51.84
CA ILE A 37 10.63 8.74 -51.21
C ILE A 37 12.09 8.33 -51.49
N LEU A 38 12.67 7.52 -50.58
CA LEU A 38 13.77 6.52 -50.66
C LEU A 38 14.79 6.73 -49.51
N HIS A 39 14.73 5.93 -48.43
CA HIS A 39 15.32 4.58 -48.20
C HIS A 39 16.87 4.63 -48.09
N LEU A 40 17.52 4.20 -46.98
CA LEU A 40 17.69 2.80 -46.53
C LEU A 40 18.18 2.69 -45.05
N TYR A 41 17.50 1.85 -44.24
CA TYR A 41 17.92 0.79 -43.26
C TYR A 41 19.09 0.96 -42.25
N PRO A 42 19.12 0.22 -41.09
CA PRO A 42 18.34 -0.98 -40.78
C PRO A 42 17.55 -1.00 -39.48
N THR A 43 16.51 -1.83 -39.56
CA THR A 43 15.73 -2.45 -38.48
C THR A 43 16.61 -3.06 -37.39
N CYS A 44 16.44 -2.62 -36.15
CA CYS A 44 16.69 -3.47 -34.99
C CYS A 44 15.35 -4.05 -34.52
N LYS A 45 15.06 -5.27 -34.98
CA LYS A 45 14.08 -6.15 -34.34
C LYS A 45 14.61 -6.42 -32.93
N SER A 46 14.11 -5.75 -31.90
CA SER A 46 14.11 -6.39 -30.59
C SER A 46 12.95 -7.36 -30.58
N GLU A 47 13.28 -8.65 -30.56
CA GLU A 47 12.36 -9.70 -30.17
C GLU A 47 11.81 -9.33 -28.77
N SER A 48 10.65 -8.68 -28.71
CA SER A 48 9.76 -8.83 -27.56
C SER A 48 9.21 -10.25 -27.63
N ARG A 49 10.06 -11.21 -27.23
CA ARG A 49 9.53 -12.48 -26.75
C ARG A 49 8.57 -12.10 -25.63
N ASP A 50 7.34 -12.59 -25.71
CA ASP A 50 6.45 -12.78 -24.58
C ASP A 50 7.24 -13.47 -23.46
N ARG A 51 7.96 -12.71 -22.64
CA ARG A 51 8.55 -13.21 -21.41
C ARG A 51 7.40 -13.28 -20.44
N LYS A 52 6.76 -14.45 -20.46
CA LYS A 52 5.85 -14.89 -19.41
C LYS A 52 6.55 -14.73 -18.07
N LEU A 53 5.85 -14.07 -17.14
CA LEU A 53 6.29 -13.83 -15.77
C LEU A 53 6.68 -15.18 -15.11
N PRO A 54 7.81 -15.31 -14.41
CA PRO A 54 8.26 -16.59 -13.83
C PRO A 54 7.27 -17.15 -12.80
N PHE A 55 6.57 -16.28 -12.06
CA PHE A 55 5.55 -16.70 -11.08
C PHE A 55 4.26 -17.24 -11.73
N PHE A 56 4.10 -17.09 -13.04
CA PHE A 56 2.93 -17.55 -13.80
C PHE A 56 3.14 -18.93 -14.45
N GLU A 57 4.28 -19.60 -14.27
CA GLU A 57 4.54 -20.90 -14.91
C GLU A 57 3.77 -22.08 -14.29
N SER A 58 3.35 -22.02 -13.02
CA SER A 58 2.72 -23.17 -12.35
C SER A 58 1.19 -23.25 -12.48
N GLN A 59 0.52 -22.18 -12.93
CA GLN A 59 -0.92 -22.17 -13.15
C GLN A 59 -1.24 -21.84 -14.61
N ARG A 60 -1.77 -22.80 -15.37
CA ARG A 60 -2.34 -22.53 -16.70
C ARG A 60 -3.55 -21.59 -16.55
N PHE A 61 -3.31 -20.29 -16.63
CA PHE A 61 -4.37 -19.29 -16.69
C PHE A 61 -5.13 -19.48 -18.01
N SER A 62 -6.39 -19.92 -17.94
CA SER A 62 -7.29 -19.88 -19.08
C SER A 62 -7.48 -18.41 -19.46
N THR A 63 -7.01 -18.03 -20.64
CA THR A 63 -7.19 -16.69 -21.18
C THR A 63 -8.68 -16.45 -21.37
N ILE A 64 -9.24 -15.43 -20.70
CA ILE A 64 -10.56 -14.91 -21.05
C ILE A 64 -10.48 -14.47 -22.51
N ASN A 65 -11.24 -15.14 -23.38
CA ASN A 65 -11.14 -14.99 -24.83
C ASN A 65 -11.84 -13.73 -25.36
N ASN A 66 -12.07 -12.69 -24.53
CA ASN A 66 -12.95 -11.57 -24.87
C ASN A 66 -12.28 -10.19 -24.83
N LYS A 67 -11.17 -10.03 -25.57
CA LYS A 67 -10.49 -8.72 -25.80
C LYS A 67 -11.43 -7.61 -26.32
N LYS A 68 -12.57 -7.95 -26.95
CA LYS A 68 -13.56 -6.99 -27.46
C LYS A 68 -14.44 -6.35 -26.38
N GLU A 69 -14.81 -7.07 -25.32
CA GLU A 69 -15.58 -6.51 -24.20
C GLU A 69 -14.70 -5.62 -23.32
N ILE A 70 -13.42 -5.97 -23.20
CA ILE A 70 -12.41 -5.21 -22.44
C ILE A 70 -12.19 -3.80 -23.00
N ARG A 71 -12.09 -3.66 -24.34
CA ARG A 71 -11.98 -2.33 -24.98
C ARG A 71 -13.23 -1.47 -24.78
N LYS A 72 -14.37 -2.06 -24.40
CA LYS A 72 -15.58 -1.31 -24.05
C LYS A 72 -15.57 -0.82 -22.60
N MET A 73 -14.87 -1.51 -21.69
CA MET A 73 -14.80 -1.16 -20.26
C MET A 73 -13.70 -0.14 -19.94
N ALA A 74 -12.57 -0.19 -20.65
CA ALA A 74 -11.54 0.83 -20.51
C ALA A 74 -12.02 2.15 -21.13
N THR A 75 -12.07 3.21 -20.32
CA THR A 75 -12.60 4.50 -20.74
C THR A 75 -11.49 5.53 -20.96
N ILE A 76 -11.70 6.46 -21.90
CA ILE A 76 -10.72 7.48 -22.25
C ILE A 76 -10.61 8.47 -21.08
N VAL A 77 -9.39 8.68 -20.60
CA VAL A 77 -9.11 9.70 -19.57
C VAL A 77 -9.20 11.09 -20.20
N PRO A 78 -10.13 11.96 -19.74
CA PRO A 78 -10.18 13.35 -20.16
C PRO A 78 -8.87 14.09 -19.86
N GLN A 79 -8.44 14.97 -20.77
CA GLN A 79 -7.22 15.78 -20.63
C GLN A 79 -7.58 17.25 -20.76
N VAL A 80 -6.93 18.12 -19.99
CA VAL A 80 -7.00 19.58 -20.18
C VAL A 80 -6.01 20.00 -21.25
N VAL A 81 -4.80 19.42 -21.22
CA VAL A 81 -3.75 19.60 -22.22
C VAL A 81 -3.20 18.25 -22.67
N SER A 82 -2.62 18.19 -23.87
CA SER A 82 -2.11 16.93 -24.44
C SER A 82 -0.99 16.26 -23.63
N LEU A 83 -0.39 16.98 -22.68
CA LEU A 83 0.67 16.49 -21.80
C LEU A 83 0.12 15.82 -20.53
N ASP A 84 -1.17 15.96 -20.23
CA ASP A 84 -1.78 15.31 -19.07
C ASP A 84 -1.70 13.78 -19.24
N PRO A 85 -1.32 13.02 -18.20
CA PRO A 85 -1.18 11.58 -18.32
C PRO A 85 -2.55 10.90 -18.43
N THR A 86 -2.62 9.81 -19.19
CA THR A 86 -3.87 9.05 -19.43
C THR A 86 -3.87 7.67 -18.80
N THR A 87 -2.80 7.30 -18.10
CA THR A 87 -2.64 6.00 -17.45
C THR A 87 -1.80 6.14 -16.20
N ILE A 88 -2.04 5.29 -15.21
CA ILE A 88 -1.14 5.11 -14.06
C ILE A 88 0.01 4.19 -14.52
N PRO A 89 1.28 4.60 -14.42
CA PRO A 89 2.38 3.67 -14.64
C PRO A 89 2.37 2.63 -13.51
N ILE A 90 2.35 1.34 -13.83
CA ILE A 90 2.35 0.26 -12.84
C ILE A 90 3.44 -0.75 -13.21
N ASP A 91 4.34 -0.99 -12.27
CA ASP A 91 5.36 -2.02 -12.36
C ASP A 91 4.76 -3.34 -11.86
N TYR A 92 4.49 -4.25 -12.79
CA TYR A 92 4.01 -5.60 -12.51
C TYR A 92 5.11 -6.63 -12.30
N HIS A 93 6.29 -6.36 -12.84
CA HIS A 93 7.48 -7.17 -12.62
C HIS A 93 8.45 -6.36 -11.78
N THR A 94 8.74 -6.86 -10.59
CA THR A 94 9.63 -6.23 -9.62
C THR A 94 10.94 -7.01 -9.55
N PRO A 95 12.03 -6.43 -9.01
CA PRO A 95 13.26 -7.16 -8.77
C PRO A 95 13.12 -8.39 -7.86
N ILE A 96 12.06 -8.44 -7.04
CA ILE A 96 11.75 -9.57 -6.15
C ILE A 96 11.27 -10.78 -6.95
N ASP A 97 10.62 -10.58 -8.10
CA ASP A 97 10.20 -11.68 -8.98
C ASP A 97 11.40 -12.44 -9.57
N ASP A 98 12.54 -11.76 -9.74
CA ASP A 98 13.79 -12.34 -10.24
C ASP A 98 14.69 -12.92 -9.15
N LEU A 99 14.30 -12.80 -7.88
CA LEU A 99 15.11 -13.26 -6.75
C LEU A 99 14.94 -14.77 -6.56
N ASN A 100 16.03 -15.54 -6.56
CA ASN A 100 16.00 -16.93 -6.11
C ASN A 100 16.09 -16.98 -4.58
N ILE A 101 15.16 -17.66 -3.91
CA ILE A 101 15.12 -17.74 -2.43
C ILE A 101 15.17 -19.21 -2.01
N GLU A 102 16.14 -19.53 -1.15
CA GLU A 102 16.28 -20.87 -0.56
C GLU A 102 16.20 -20.76 0.97
N VAL A 103 15.42 -21.65 1.60
CA VAL A 103 15.39 -21.79 3.07
C VAL A 103 16.10 -23.08 3.46
N LYS A 104 17.17 -22.94 4.25
CA LYS A 104 18.09 -24.01 4.63
C LYS A 104 18.13 -24.19 6.14
N ASP A 105 18.22 -25.45 6.57
CA ASP A 105 18.28 -25.77 7.99
C ASP A 105 19.72 -25.63 8.51
N ILE A 106 19.91 -24.68 9.42
CA ILE A 106 21.23 -24.35 9.98
C ILE A 106 21.84 -25.53 10.77
N ASN A 107 21.02 -26.46 11.26
CA ASN A 107 21.50 -27.64 11.97
C ASN A 107 21.90 -28.78 11.03
N LYS A 108 21.46 -28.75 9.76
CA LYS A 108 21.77 -29.79 8.75
C LYS A 108 22.91 -29.36 7.82
N GLU A 109 22.96 -28.08 7.47
CA GLU A 109 23.95 -27.52 6.56
C GLU A 109 24.46 -26.19 7.14
N ALA A 110 25.76 -26.13 7.43
CA ALA A 110 26.40 -24.90 7.87
C ALA A 110 26.44 -23.88 6.72
N CYS A 111 26.26 -22.59 7.01
CA CYS A 111 26.30 -21.58 5.96
C CYS A 111 27.71 -21.51 5.32
N PRO A 112 27.84 -21.60 3.98
CA PRO A 112 29.11 -21.47 3.31
C PRO A 112 29.59 -20.02 3.38
N ALA A 113 30.90 -19.83 3.59
CA ALA A 113 31.55 -18.53 3.67
C ALA A 113 32.47 -18.27 2.46
N ASP A 114 31.99 -18.63 1.27
CA ASP A 114 32.77 -18.64 0.04
C ASP A 114 32.67 -17.35 -0.79
N GLU A 115 31.50 -16.70 -0.79
CA GLU A 115 31.20 -15.51 -1.59
C GLU A 115 29.96 -14.75 -1.08
N GLY A 116 29.82 -13.49 -1.50
CA GLY A 116 28.62 -12.69 -1.23
C GLY A 116 28.65 -11.93 0.10
N LEU A 117 27.45 -11.51 0.52
CA LEU A 117 27.19 -10.90 1.82
C LEU A 117 26.52 -11.91 2.76
N ILE A 118 27.06 -12.10 3.95
CA ILE A 118 26.47 -12.94 5.00
C ILE A 118 26.04 -12.03 6.13
N VAL A 119 24.75 -12.06 6.47
CA VAL A 119 24.16 -11.22 7.51
C VAL A 119 23.66 -12.10 8.65
N PHE A 120 24.10 -11.81 9.87
CA PHE A 120 23.60 -12.46 11.08
C PHE A 120 22.52 -11.58 11.73
N LEU A 121 21.36 -12.17 11.99
CA LEU A 121 20.31 -11.53 12.80
C LEU A 121 20.48 -12.00 14.24
N LEU A 122 20.85 -11.07 15.13
CA LEU A 122 21.37 -11.40 16.46
C LEU A 122 20.62 -10.66 17.57
N ASN A 123 20.24 -11.40 18.61
CA ASN A 123 19.77 -10.83 19.86
C ASN A 123 20.94 -10.42 20.76
N SER A 124 20.65 -9.50 21.67
CA SER A 124 21.52 -9.15 22.80
C SER A 124 21.43 -10.25 23.85
N ALA A 125 22.55 -10.63 24.45
CA ALA A 125 22.55 -11.56 25.58
C ALA A 125 21.64 -11.04 26.73
N PRO A 126 20.88 -11.92 27.42
CA PRO A 126 20.14 -11.54 28.62
C PRO A 126 21.11 -10.97 29.68
N LYS A 127 20.74 -9.87 30.35
CA LYS A 127 21.52 -9.37 31.48
C LYS A 127 21.41 -10.39 32.63
N ASP A 128 22.54 -10.78 33.22
CA ASP A 128 22.52 -11.33 34.58
C ASP A 128 21.91 -10.27 35.51
N ASN A 129 20.91 -10.66 36.30
CA ASN A 129 20.09 -9.78 37.15
C ASN A 129 20.84 -9.13 38.33
N SER A 130 22.16 -8.94 38.25
CA SER A 130 22.96 -8.25 39.25
C SER A 130 23.36 -6.86 38.75
N LYS A 131 22.61 -5.85 39.19
CA LYS A 131 22.83 -4.39 39.16
C LYS A 131 21.88 -3.62 38.24
N SER A 132 20.86 -3.09 38.91
CA SER A 132 20.01 -1.99 38.46
C SER A 132 20.86 -0.72 38.31
N ASP A 133 21.10 -0.29 37.08
CA ASP A 133 21.35 1.12 36.80
C ASP A 133 20.54 1.58 35.60
N LYS A 134 19.89 2.72 35.78
CA LYS A 134 19.01 3.39 34.82
C LYS A 134 19.88 4.00 33.72
N GLY A 135 19.83 3.43 32.52
CA GLY A 135 20.44 4.00 31.32
C GLY A 135 20.74 2.94 30.27
N GLU A 136 20.32 3.18 29.03
CA GLU A 136 20.49 2.31 27.86
C GLU A 136 21.87 1.64 27.80
N SER A 137 21.94 0.34 28.06
CA SER A 137 23.15 -0.47 27.85
C SER A 137 22.74 -1.85 27.35
N SER A 138 22.85 -2.02 26.03
CA SER A 138 22.67 -3.25 25.26
C SER A 138 23.76 -4.26 25.60
N GLY A 139 23.39 -5.51 25.88
CA GLY A 139 24.36 -6.61 26.10
C GLY A 139 25.23 -6.87 24.88
N ALA A 140 26.39 -7.48 25.11
CA ALA A 140 27.32 -7.91 24.05
C ALA A 140 26.64 -8.93 23.11
N ILE A 141 27.05 -8.92 21.85
CA ILE A 141 26.56 -9.84 20.82
C ILE A 141 27.35 -11.15 20.90
N LYS A 142 26.64 -12.28 20.77
CA LYS A 142 27.23 -13.61 20.59
C LYS A 142 26.66 -14.27 19.35
N ILE A 143 27.54 -14.84 18.53
CA ILE A 143 27.20 -15.62 17.34
C ILE A 143 27.40 -17.09 17.69
N ASN A 144 26.35 -17.89 17.63
CA ASN A 144 26.36 -19.31 17.99
C ASN A 144 26.46 -20.21 16.76
N SER A 145 26.11 -19.70 15.59
CA SER A 145 26.12 -20.44 14.34
C SER A 145 27.55 -20.66 13.86
N ASN A 146 27.89 -21.92 13.55
CA ASN A 146 29.15 -22.24 12.89
C ASN A 146 29.01 -22.07 11.38
N MET A 147 30.03 -21.47 10.77
CA MET A 147 30.19 -21.35 9.32
C MET A 147 31.06 -22.49 8.79
N ASN A 148 30.92 -22.81 7.51
CA ASN A 148 31.82 -23.75 6.83
C ASN A 148 33.15 -23.08 6.44
N ASP A 149 33.81 -22.43 7.41
CA ASP A 149 35.12 -21.78 7.27
C ASP A 149 35.71 -21.46 8.66
N LYS A 150 36.89 -21.99 9.00
CA LYS A 150 37.54 -21.79 10.31
C LYS A 150 38.04 -20.37 10.52
N THR A 151 38.48 -19.68 9.47
CA THR A 151 38.99 -18.30 9.58
C THR A 151 37.85 -17.35 9.92
N ILE A 152 36.69 -17.55 9.31
CA ILE A 152 35.47 -16.81 9.63
C ILE A 152 34.98 -17.16 11.03
N ASN A 153 34.96 -18.45 11.41
CA ASN A 153 34.59 -18.83 12.78
C ASN A 153 35.52 -18.22 13.84
N GLU A 154 36.82 -18.10 13.57
CA GLU A 154 37.78 -17.42 14.46
C GLU A 154 37.45 -15.94 14.59
N PHE A 155 37.10 -15.28 13.48
CA PHE A 155 36.67 -13.87 13.50
C PHE A 155 35.39 -13.66 14.31
N LEU A 156 34.41 -14.57 14.22
CA LEU A 156 33.10 -14.46 14.88
C LEU A 156 33.13 -14.81 16.38
N LYS A 157 34.29 -15.19 16.95
CA LYS A 157 34.43 -15.47 18.39
C LYS A 157 34.09 -14.25 19.26
N GLU A 158 33.60 -14.54 20.45
CA GLU A 158 33.10 -13.59 21.45
C GLU A 158 34.06 -12.41 21.68
N GLY A 159 35.36 -12.66 21.86
CA GLY A 159 36.37 -11.61 22.08
C GLY A 159 36.49 -10.55 20.98
N ASN A 160 36.10 -10.87 19.73
CA ASN A 160 36.08 -9.89 18.63
C ASN A 160 34.72 -9.17 18.54
N MET A 161 33.66 -9.76 19.09
CA MET A 161 32.28 -9.28 18.98
C MET A 161 31.81 -8.47 20.20
N GLU A 162 32.56 -8.49 21.30
CA GLU A 162 32.28 -7.79 22.57
C GLU A 162 32.04 -6.27 22.42
N ASN A 163 32.66 -5.63 21.42
CA ASN A 163 32.52 -4.19 21.18
C ASN A 163 31.22 -3.80 20.44
N PHE A 164 30.37 -4.78 20.12
CA PHE A 164 29.16 -4.60 19.33
C PHE A 164 27.89 -4.82 20.14
N THR A 165 26.81 -4.14 19.72
CA THR A 165 25.56 -4.08 20.47
C THR A 165 24.41 -4.66 19.68
N GLY A 166 23.64 -5.55 20.31
CA GLY A 166 22.43 -6.14 19.71
C GLY A 166 21.19 -5.23 19.80
N LYS A 167 21.36 -3.90 19.92
CA LYS A 167 20.23 -2.96 19.99
C LYS A 167 19.42 -3.01 18.68
N VAL A 168 18.09 -3.02 18.77
CA VAL A 168 17.19 -3.12 17.61
C VAL A 168 17.57 -2.10 16.53
N GLY A 169 17.85 -2.61 15.33
CA GLY A 169 18.12 -1.81 14.13
C GLY A 169 19.56 -1.30 14.00
N THR A 170 20.48 -1.64 14.91
CA THR A 170 21.92 -1.42 14.69
C THR A 170 22.45 -2.39 13.65
N SER A 171 23.47 -1.96 12.90
CA SER A 171 24.20 -2.86 12.01
C SER A 171 25.67 -2.48 11.90
N LYS A 172 26.50 -3.46 11.57
CA LYS A 172 27.90 -3.28 11.14
C LYS A 172 28.24 -4.25 10.04
N SER A 173 29.14 -3.82 9.17
CA SER A 173 29.68 -4.61 8.07
C SER A 173 31.19 -4.74 8.20
N PHE A 174 31.70 -5.90 7.80
CA PHE A 174 33.11 -6.28 7.84
C PHE A 174 33.51 -6.90 6.50
N TYR A 175 34.79 -6.78 6.16
CA TYR A 175 35.41 -7.50 5.06
C TYR A 175 36.48 -8.41 5.63
N VAL A 176 36.29 -9.72 5.50
CA VAL A 176 37.15 -10.73 6.14
C VAL A 176 37.65 -11.70 5.07
N ALA A 177 38.93 -12.04 5.11
CA ALA A 177 39.48 -13.08 4.26
C ALA A 177 39.08 -14.45 4.80
N ASN A 178 38.53 -15.31 3.94
CA ASN A 178 38.21 -16.69 4.26
C ASN A 178 39.46 -17.60 4.14
N GLU A 179 39.32 -18.90 4.44
CA GLU A 179 40.43 -19.88 4.35
C GLU A 179 41.07 -19.93 2.95
N LYS A 180 40.29 -19.67 1.91
CA LYS A 180 40.72 -19.61 0.50
C LYS A 180 41.35 -18.26 0.14
N LYS A 181 41.59 -17.37 1.11
CA LYS A 181 42.12 -16.00 0.94
C LYS A 181 41.26 -15.11 0.03
N LYS A 182 39.96 -15.40 -0.05
CA LYS A 182 38.98 -14.52 -0.70
C LYS A 182 38.33 -13.64 0.35
N TYR A 183 38.22 -12.35 0.06
CA TYR A 183 37.48 -11.43 0.92
C TYR A 183 35.98 -11.62 0.74
N ILE A 184 35.27 -11.86 1.83
CA ILE A 184 33.82 -11.93 1.89
C ILE A 184 33.26 -10.77 2.71
N SER A 185 32.02 -10.38 2.42
CA SER A 185 31.30 -9.38 3.22
C SER A 185 30.52 -10.07 4.33
N LEU A 186 30.78 -9.68 5.57
CA LEU A 186 29.99 -10.09 6.73
C LEU A 186 29.25 -8.87 7.27
N ALA A 187 28.07 -9.08 7.82
CA ALA A 187 27.36 -8.06 8.58
C ALA A 187 26.57 -8.69 9.72
N TYR A 188 26.20 -7.88 10.71
CA TYR A 188 25.15 -8.23 11.65
C TYR A 188 24.07 -7.15 11.69
N VAL A 189 22.88 -7.55 12.10
CA VAL A 189 21.78 -6.66 12.47
C VAL A 189 21.33 -6.99 13.88
N GLY A 190 21.34 -5.99 14.77
CA GLY A 190 20.86 -6.12 16.14
C GLY A 190 19.34 -6.21 16.17
N CYS A 191 18.82 -7.24 16.82
CA CYS A 191 17.40 -7.57 16.86
C CYS A 191 16.74 -7.22 18.20
N GLY A 192 17.50 -6.79 19.21
CA GLY A 192 16.99 -6.43 20.53
C GLY A 192 17.32 -7.47 21.59
N PRO A 193 16.66 -7.45 22.75
CA PRO A 193 16.81 -8.48 23.76
C PRO A 193 16.22 -9.82 23.27
N ALA A 194 16.60 -10.94 23.90
CA ALA A 194 16.08 -12.27 23.55
C ALA A 194 14.64 -12.52 24.06
N ASN A 195 13.71 -11.65 23.69
CA ASN A 195 12.28 -11.74 23.96
C ASN A 195 11.50 -12.00 22.65
N GLU A 196 10.18 -12.17 22.74
CA GLU A 196 9.33 -12.30 21.57
C GLU A 196 9.40 -11.02 20.73
N GLU A 197 9.84 -11.17 19.48
CA GLU A 197 9.93 -10.10 18.51
C GLU A 197 8.54 -9.59 18.15
N THR A 198 8.37 -8.29 18.19
CA THR A 198 7.14 -7.61 17.80
C THR A 198 7.17 -7.21 16.33
N GLU A 199 5.98 -6.97 15.77
CA GLU A 199 5.79 -6.38 14.44
C GLU A 199 6.67 -5.13 14.24
N LEU A 200 6.77 -4.25 15.24
CA LEU A 200 7.56 -3.03 15.19
C LEU A 200 9.07 -3.29 15.10
N GLU A 201 9.57 -4.29 15.82
CA GLU A 201 10.98 -4.67 15.80
C GLU A 201 11.35 -5.26 14.43
N ILE A 202 10.51 -6.15 13.89
CA ILE A 202 10.71 -6.72 12.56
C ILE A 202 10.73 -5.64 11.47
N ARG A 203 9.87 -4.62 11.54
CA ARG A 203 9.93 -3.49 10.58
C ARG A 203 11.28 -2.78 10.61
N LYS A 204 11.84 -2.54 11.80
CA LYS A 204 13.15 -1.89 11.96
C LYS A 204 14.27 -2.78 11.44
N ILE A 205 14.24 -4.06 11.76
CA ILE A 205 15.22 -5.05 11.29
C ILE A 205 15.21 -5.13 9.76
N ALA A 206 14.03 -5.28 9.16
CA ALA A 206 13.86 -5.35 7.71
C ALA A 206 14.32 -4.06 7.00
N TYR A 207 14.01 -2.88 7.56
CA TYR A 207 14.48 -1.60 7.03
C TYR A 207 16.00 -1.46 7.09
N THR A 208 16.62 -1.80 8.23
CA THR A 208 18.08 -1.79 8.38
C THR A 208 18.73 -2.76 7.39
N LEU A 209 18.15 -3.94 7.21
CA LEU A 209 18.63 -4.91 6.25
C LEU A 209 18.49 -4.41 4.80
N ALA A 210 17.35 -3.84 4.41
CA ALA A 210 17.17 -3.25 3.09
C ALA A 210 18.20 -2.14 2.81
N THR A 211 18.51 -1.32 3.83
CA THR A 211 19.57 -0.29 3.74
C THR A 211 20.94 -0.93 3.48
N LEU A 212 21.31 -1.98 4.23
CA LEU A 212 22.54 -2.73 4.00
C LEU A 212 22.60 -3.32 2.59
N LEU A 213 21.48 -3.83 2.08
CA LEU A 213 21.41 -4.38 0.72
C LEU A 213 21.57 -3.30 -0.35
N HIS A 214 21.05 -2.09 -0.15
CA HIS A 214 21.26 -0.97 -1.08
C HIS A 214 22.70 -0.46 -1.10
N GLU A 215 23.40 -0.52 0.02
CA GLU A 215 24.81 -0.12 0.13
C GLU A 215 25.79 -1.18 -0.42
N ASN A 216 25.30 -2.39 -0.71
CA ASN A 216 26.11 -3.54 -1.07
C ASN A 216 25.89 -3.97 -2.54
N LYS A 217 26.97 -4.36 -3.24
CA LYS A 217 26.93 -4.78 -4.66
C LYS A 217 26.91 -6.30 -4.88
N ASN A 218 26.95 -7.10 -3.81
CA ASN A 218 26.96 -8.55 -3.91
C ASN A 218 25.63 -9.04 -4.52
N LYS A 219 25.72 -10.02 -5.42
CA LYS A 219 24.53 -10.64 -6.05
C LYS A 219 23.94 -11.79 -5.23
N LYS A 220 24.69 -12.31 -4.27
CA LYS A 220 24.30 -13.40 -3.38
C LYS A 220 24.34 -12.93 -1.94
N VAL A 221 23.27 -13.18 -1.21
CA VAL A 221 23.14 -12.84 0.20
C VAL A 221 22.69 -14.07 0.98
N SER A 222 23.35 -14.33 2.11
CA SER A 222 22.91 -15.31 3.09
C SER A 222 22.46 -14.57 4.35
N ILE A 223 21.27 -14.87 4.87
CA ILE A 223 20.80 -14.36 6.16
C ILE A 223 20.75 -15.53 7.13
N VAL A 224 21.46 -15.41 8.24
CA VAL A 224 21.52 -16.39 9.31
C VAL A 224 20.65 -15.90 10.46
N PHE A 225 19.59 -16.65 10.77
CA PHE A 225 18.66 -16.34 11.86
C PHE A 225 19.15 -17.00 13.15
N GLU A 226 19.63 -16.20 14.09
CA GLU A 226 19.79 -16.62 15.50
C GLU A 226 18.62 -16.12 16.35
N LEU A 227 17.47 -15.97 15.71
CA LEU A 227 16.20 -15.57 16.31
C LEU A 227 15.21 -16.72 16.16
N LYS A 228 14.31 -16.87 17.14
CA LYS A 228 13.15 -17.73 17.00
C LYS A 228 11.95 -16.88 16.57
N LEU A 229 11.46 -17.10 15.35
CA LEU A 229 10.28 -16.40 14.82
C LEU A 229 9.13 -17.38 14.64
N GLU A 230 7.91 -16.94 14.91
CA GLU A 230 6.72 -17.66 14.46
C GLU A 230 6.59 -17.56 12.93
N GLU A 231 5.89 -18.52 12.30
CA GLU A 231 5.74 -18.57 10.83
C GLU A 231 5.17 -17.27 10.24
N ASN A 232 4.13 -16.70 10.89
CA ASN A 232 3.51 -15.45 10.44
C ASN A 232 4.47 -14.26 10.54
N LEU A 233 5.33 -14.25 11.55
CA LEU A 233 6.30 -13.18 11.76
C LEU A 233 7.50 -13.31 10.81
N PHE A 234 7.92 -14.55 10.50
CA PHE A 234 8.89 -14.82 9.43
C PHE A 234 8.36 -14.37 8.06
N ARG A 235 7.10 -14.70 7.75
CA ARG A 235 6.45 -14.23 6.52
C ARG A 235 6.44 -12.69 6.48
N PHE A 236 6.03 -12.05 7.58
CA PHE A 236 6.02 -10.59 7.72
C PHE A 236 7.41 -9.97 7.54
N PHE A 237 8.47 -10.60 8.06
CA PHE A 237 9.85 -10.17 7.83
C PHE A 237 10.19 -10.13 6.34
N LEU A 238 9.87 -11.19 5.59
CA LEU A 238 10.13 -11.24 4.14
C LEU A 238 9.30 -10.20 3.39
N GLU A 239 8.01 -10.09 3.69
CA GLU A 239 7.13 -9.08 3.10
C GLU A 239 7.69 -7.66 3.27
N HIS A 240 8.13 -7.32 4.49
CA HIS A 240 8.70 -6.00 4.79
C HIS A 240 10.08 -5.80 4.16
N LEU A 241 10.94 -6.83 4.17
CA LEU A 241 12.23 -6.76 3.50
C LEU A 241 12.05 -6.47 2.02
N PHE A 242 11.16 -7.19 1.34
CA PHE A 242 10.87 -6.98 -0.08
C PHE A 242 10.30 -5.57 -0.33
N TYR A 243 9.34 -5.14 0.49
CA TYR A 243 8.70 -3.83 0.35
C TYR A 243 9.65 -2.66 0.59
N GLU A 244 10.54 -2.76 1.58
CA GLU A 244 11.52 -1.73 1.88
C GLU A 244 12.70 -1.74 0.89
N TYR A 245 13.01 -2.90 0.30
CA TYR A 245 14.11 -3.05 -0.66
C TYR A 245 13.74 -2.56 -2.06
N VAL A 246 12.48 -2.70 -2.50
CA VAL A 246 12.05 -2.20 -3.81
C VAL A 246 11.86 -0.68 -3.78
N THR A 247 12.56 0.01 -4.69
CA THR A 247 12.44 1.46 -4.85
C THR A 247 11.45 1.81 -5.97
N ASP A 248 10.50 2.70 -5.70
CA ASP A 248 9.58 3.25 -6.70
C ASP A 248 10.22 4.45 -7.42
N GLU A 249 10.65 4.23 -8.67
CA GLU A 249 11.23 5.25 -9.54
C GLU A 249 10.34 5.63 -10.73
N ARG A 250 9.05 5.25 -10.74
CA ARG A 250 8.15 5.43 -11.89
C ARG A 250 8.02 6.88 -12.35
N PHE A 251 8.16 7.82 -11.42
CA PHE A 251 8.07 9.26 -11.67
C PHE A 251 9.44 9.97 -11.69
N LYS A 252 10.56 9.23 -11.60
CA LYS A 252 11.91 9.78 -11.77
C LYS A 252 12.26 9.82 -13.26
N SER A 253 12.84 10.93 -13.70
CA SER A 253 13.32 11.12 -15.08
C SER A 253 14.84 11.29 -15.12
N ALA A 254 15.37 12.47 -14.79
CA ALA A 254 16.81 12.76 -14.81
C ALA A 254 17.57 12.16 -13.61
N ASP A 255 16.93 12.06 -12.45
CA ASP A 255 17.54 11.58 -11.20
C ASP A 255 17.23 10.10 -10.93
N LYS A 256 17.19 9.26 -11.97
CA LYS A 256 17.09 7.81 -11.76
C LYS A 256 18.38 7.31 -11.15
N SER A 257 18.28 6.42 -10.18
CA SER A 257 19.46 5.79 -9.61
C SER A 257 20.09 4.87 -10.65
N THR A 258 21.21 5.30 -11.24
CA THR A 258 21.94 4.54 -12.26
C THR A 258 22.64 3.29 -11.70
N ASN A 259 22.56 3.05 -10.39
CA ASN A 259 23.35 2.04 -9.67
C ASN A 259 22.52 1.10 -8.76
N ILE A 260 21.18 1.01 -8.88
CA ILE A 260 20.43 0.04 -8.05
C ILE A 260 20.62 -1.37 -8.63
N ASP A 261 21.59 -2.07 -8.07
CA ASP A 261 21.88 -3.45 -8.36
C ASP A 261 21.17 -4.35 -7.36
N TYR A 262 20.05 -4.94 -7.76
CA TYR A 262 19.32 -5.88 -6.92
C TYR A 262 20.03 -7.24 -6.81
N ILE A 263 19.92 -7.87 -5.63
CA ILE A 263 20.40 -9.24 -5.39
C ILE A 263 19.67 -10.24 -6.28
N LYS A 264 20.33 -11.36 -6.60
CA LYS A 264 19.79 -12.44 -7.44
C LYS A 264 19.58 -13.75 -6.69
N SER A 265 20.29 -13.95 -5.57
CA SER A 265 20.12 -15.12 -4.70
C SER A 265 20.06 -14.69 -3.25
N LEU A 266 19.08 -15.21 -2.53
CA LEU A 266 18.89 -15.04 -1.09
C LEU A 266 18.78 -16.42 -0.43
N SER A 267 19.71 -16.75 0.46
CA SER A 267 19.68 -17.99 1.24
C SER A 267 19.36 -17.66 2.71
N LEU A 268 18.32 -18.27 3.25
CA LEU A 268 17.84 -18.04 4.62
C LEU A 268 18.20 -19.28 5.45
N TYR A 269 19.12 -19.13 6.40
CA TYR A 269 19.56 -20.19 7.30
C TYR A 269 18.86 -20.05 8.64
N MET A 270 18.07 -21.05 9.02
CA MET A 270 17.32 -21.04 10.27
C MET A 270 17.05 -22.46 10.79
N ALA A 271 16.86 -22.61 12.08
CA ALA A 271 16.48 -23.90 12.66
C ALA A 271 15.08 -24.32 12.18
N ASN A 272 14.89 -25.62 11.90
CA ASN A 272 13.62 -26.20 11.45
C ASN A 272 13.10 -25.57 10.14
N ALA A 273 13.99 -25.32 9.18
CA ALA A 273 13.69 -24.61 7.93
C ALA A 273 12.45 -25.09 7.16
N ASP A 274 12.11 -26.38 7.26
CA ASP A 274 11.01 -26.99 6.51
C ASP A 274 9.64 -26.34 6.81
N ILE A 275 9.40 -25.83 8.03
CA ILE A 275 8.12 -25.17 8.39
C ILE A 275 7.96 -23.80 7.71
N TYR A 276 9.06 -23.14 7.35
CA TYR A 276 9.05 -21.79 6.80
C TYR A 276 8.99 -21.75 5.27
N LYS A 277 9.30 -22.86 4.59
CA LYS A 277 9.35 -22.93 3.12
C LYS A 277 8.05 -22.48 2.46
N GLY A 278 6.90 -22.88 3.02
CA GLY A 278 5.58 -22.48 2.53
C GLY A 278 5.28 -20.98 2.66
N GLN A 279 6.02 -20.26 3.50
CA GLN A 279 5.80 -18.83 3.73
C GLN A 279 6.50 -17.95 2.67
N VAL A 280 7.48 -18.47 1.91
CA VAL A 280 8.26 -17.67 0.94
C VAL A 280 7.39 -17.17 -0.22
N ASP A 281 6.65 -18.07 -0.87
CA ASP A 281 5.77 -17.69 -1.98
C ASP A 281 4.58 -16.87 -1.49
N LYS A 282 4.04 -17.20 -0.30
CA LYS A 282 3.00 -16.41 0.35
C LYS A 282 3.48 -14.97 0.60
N ALA A 283 4.70 -14.80 1.10
CA ALA A 283 5.32 -13.49 1.32
C ALA A 283 5.52 -12.71 0.02
N ARG A 284 5.89 -13.34 -1.11
CA ARG A 284 5.99 -12.65 -2.41
C ARG A 284 4.65 -12.10 -2.88
N VAL A 285 3.60 -12.90 -2.77
CA VAL A 285 2.25 -12.47 -3.17
C VAL A 285 1.78 -11.31 -2.27
N TYR A 286 2.00 -11.40 -0.96
CA TYR A 286 1.62 -10.33 -0.02
C TYR A 286 2.44 -9.06 -0.26
N PHE A 287 3.75 -9.19 -0.48
CA PHE A 287 4.61 -8.09 -0.89
C PHE A 287 4.07 -7.39 -2.13
N TYR A 288 3.79 -8.12 -3.21
CA TYR A 288 3.35 -7.49 -4.45
C TYR A 288 1.98 -6.85 -4.28
N GLY A 289 1.02 -7.49 -3.60
CA GLY A 289 -0.27 -6.86 -3.30
C GLY A 289 -0.13 -5.53 -2.54
N THR A 290 0.71 -5.51 -1.49
CA THR A 290 1.02 -4.31 -0.72
C THR A 290 1.76 -3.26 -1.56
N TYR A 291 2.72 -3.66 -2.39
CA TYR A 291 3.46 -2.78 -3.29
C TYR A 291 2.59 -2.21 -4.40
N TYR A 292 1.70 -3.00 -4.98
CA TYR A 292 0.69 -2.57 -5.96
C TYR A 292 -0.23 -1.51 -5.36
N ALA A 293 -0.74 -1.73 -4.14
CA ALA A 293 -1.53 -0.72 -3.44
C ALA A 293 -0.71 0.56 -3.21
N ALA A 294 0.54 0.43 -2.75
CA ALA A 294 1.44 1.58 -2.57
C ALA A 294 1.71 2.32 -3.89
N GLN A 295 1.84 1.61 -5.01
CA GLN A 295 2.03 2.22 -6.32
C GLN A 295 0.84 3.10 -6.72
N LEU A 296 -0.39 2.65 -6.46
CA LEU A 296 -1.60 3.42 -6.72
C LEU A 296 -1.73 4.64 -5.79
N ILE A 297 -1.43 4.49 -4.50
CA ILE A 297 -1.48 5.58 -3.50
C ILE A 297 -0.40 6.63 -3.76
N ALA A 298 0.80 6.20 -4.17
CA ALA A 298 1.92 7.09 -4.45
C ALA A 298 1.72 7.88 -5.76
N ALA A 299 1.00 7.31 -6.73
CA ALA A 299 0.70 7.95 -8.00
C ALA A 299 -0.07 9.25 -7.76
N PRO A 300 0.44 10.41 -8.22
CA PRO A 300 -0.24 11.69 -8.01
C PRO A 300 -1.60 11.74 -8.72
N SER A 301 -2.52 12.57 -8.23
CA SER A 301 -3.93 12.58 -8.69
C SER A 301 -4.13 12.93 -10.17
N ASN A 302 -3.18 13.65 -10.79
CA ASN A 302 -3.21 13.86 -12.24
C ASN A 302 -2.98 12.55 -13.01
N TYR A 303 -2.15 11.63 -12.49
CA TYR A 303 -1.98 10.27 -13.04
C TYR A 303 -3.07 9.30 -12.58
N CYS A 304 -3.38 9.32 -11.28
CA CYS A 304 -4.36 8.45 -10.62
C CYS A 304 -5.66 9.24 -10.38
N ASN A 305 -6.54 9.23 -11.38
CA ASN A 305 -7.87 9.83 -11.35
C ASN A 305 -8.93 8.73 -11.47
N PRO A 306 -10.24 9.01 -11.32
CA PRO A 306 -11.26 7.97 -11.27
C PRO A 306 -11.26 7.05 -12.50
N VAL A 307 -11.02 7.64 -13.68
CA VAL A 307 -10.96 6.91 -14.95
C VAL A 307 -9.72 6.03 -15.00
N SER A 308 -8.52 6.58 -14.77
CA SER A 308 -7.28 5.82 -14.86
C SER A 308 -7.16 4.74 -13.76
N LEU A 309 -7.68 4.98 -12.56
CA LEU A 309 -7.74 4.01 -11.48
C LEU A 309 -8.70 2.85 -11.81
N SER A 310 -9.88 3.15 -12.36
CA SER A 310 -10.80 2.08 -12.82
C SER A 310 -10.21 1.26 -13.97
N ASN A 311 -9.48 1.90 -14.89
CA ASN A 311 -8.77 1.21 -15.96
C ASN A 311 -7.65 0.29 -15.41
N ALA A 312 -6.93 0.73 -14.37
CA ALA A 312 -5.94 -0.11 -13.69
C ALA A 312 -6.58 -1.32 -13.00
N ALA A 313 -7.77 -1.17 -12.42
CA ALA A 313 -8.53 -2.29 -11.85
C ALA A 313 -9.00 -3.29 -12.94
N VAL A 314 -9.42 -2.80 -14.10
CA VAL A 314 -9.75 -3.64 -15.27
C VAL A 314 -8.52 -4.43 -15.75
N GLU A 315 -7.36 -3.79 -15.81
CA GLU A 315 -6.10 -4.45 -16.17
C GLU A 315 -5.69 -5.52 -15.14
N LEU A 316 -5.76 -5.18 -13.85
CA LEU A 316 -5.48 -6.12 -12.77
C LEU A 316 -6.39 -7.36 -12.86
N ALA A 317 -7.70 -7.15 -12.98
CA ALA A 317 -8.68 -8.22 -13.05
C ALA A 317 -8.39 -9.19 -14.20
N GLN A 318 -7.89 -8.70 -15.34
CA GLN A 318 -7.48 -9.57 -16.46
C GLN A 318 -6.25 -10.41 -16.12
N LYS A 319 -5.24 -9.82 -15.47
CA LYS A 319 -4.00 -10.53 -15.11
C LYS A 319 -4.24 -11.66 -14.12
N VAL A 320 -5.17 -11.45 -13.17
CA VAL A 320 -5.51 -12.45 -12.14
C VAL A 320 -6.83 -13.20 -12.42
N ASN A 321 -7.41 -13.04 -13.61
CA ASN A 321 -8.61 -13.74 -14.07
C ASN A 321 -9.82 -13.60 -13.13
N LEU A 322 -10.16 -12.35 -12.78
CA LEU A 322 -11.35 -11.98 -12.02
C LEU A 322 -12.45 -11.48 -12.95
N GLU A 323 -13.72 -11.70 -12.56
CA GLU A 323 -14.84 -11.00 -13.19
C GLU A 323 -14.73 -9.50 -12.87
N CYS A 324 -15.03 -8.62 -13.83
CA CYS A 324 -14.90 -7.18 -13.68
C CYS A 324 -16.10 -6.47 -14.30
N LYS A 325 -16.70 -5.56 -13.54
CA LYS A 325 -17.70 -4.60 -14.00
C LYS A 325 -17.29 -3.20 -13.52
N ILE A 326 -17.26 -2.24 -14.44
CA ILE A 326 -17.15 -0.81 -14.12
C ILE A 326 -18.51 -0.18 -14.42
N LEU A 327 -19.12 0.48 -13.44
CA LEU A 327 -20.38 1.21 -13.66
C LEU A 327 -20.08 2.68 -13.94
N ASP A 328 -20.66 3.17 -15.03
CA ASP A 328 -20.56 4.57 -15.45
C ASP A 328 -21.70 5.42 -14.88
N VAL A 329 -21.56 6.75 -14.96
CA VAL A 329 -22.52 7.75 -14.45
C VAL A 329 -23.97 7.40 -14.75
N LYS A 330 -24.29 6.98 -15.99
CA LYS A 330 -25.66 6.59 -16.36
C LYS A 330 -26.20 5.41 -15.53
N GLU A 331 -25.39 4.36 -15.34
CA GLU A 331 -25.80 3.22 -14.51
C GLU A 331 -25.91 3.62 -13.04
N LEU A 332 -25.08 4.55 -12.57
CA LEU A 332 -25.14 5.07 -11.20
C LEU A 332 -26.40 5.92 -10.96
N GLU A 333 -26.83 6.69 -11.96
CA GLU A 333 -28.10 7.44 -11.97
C GLU A 333 -29.29 6.48 -11.94
N ASP A 334 -29.27 5.42 -12.76
CA ASP A 334 -30.30 4.38 -12.79
C ASP A 334 -30.40 3.65 -11.43
N LEU A 335 -29.26 3.45 -10.75
CA LEU A 335 -29.18 2.90 -9.40
C LEU A 335 -29.48 3.93 -8.29
N LYS A 336 -29.74 5.18 -8.65
CA LYS A 336 -30.04 6.30 -7.75
C LYS A 336 -28.96 6.55 -6.70
N MET A 337 -27.68 6.39 -7.06
CA MET A 337 -26.53 6.63 -6.17
C MET A 337 -26.25 8.13 -5.97
N GLY A 338 -27.25 8.87 -5.48
CA GLY A 338 -27.20 10.33 -5.42
C GLY A 338 -26.20 10.87 -4.39
N ALA A 339 -25.86 10.12 -3.34
CA ALA A 339 -24.85 10.55 -2.38
C ALA A 339 -23.45 10.50 -3.01
N TYR A 340 -23.10 9.39 -3.64
CA TYR A 340 -21.85 9.20 -4.38
C TYR A 340 -21.73 10.13 -5.59
N LEU A 341 -22.78 10.23 -6.41
CA LEU A 341 -22.79 11.10 -7.58
C LEU A 341 -22.54 12.57 -7.18
N SER A 342 -23.15 13.03 -6.08
CA SER A 342 -23.02 14.42 -5.62
C SER A 342 -21.58 14.83 -5.35
N VAL A 343 -20.78 13.96 -4.72
CA VAL A 343 -19.37 14.22 -4.42
C VAL A 343 -18.56 14.50 -5.70
N GLY A 344 -18.76 13.69 -6.73
CA GLY A 344 -17.98 13.80 -7.97
C GLY A 344 -18.44 14.89 -8.95
N LYS A 345 -19.57 15.56 -8.71
CA LYS A 345 -20.14 16.59 -9.63
C LYS A 345 -19.16 17.69 -9.98
N GLY A 346 -18.22 18.00 -9.08
CA GLY A 346 -17.23 19.05 -9.28
C GLY A 346 -16.04 18.68 -10.17
N SER A 347 -15.80 17.39 -10.39
CA SER A 347 -14.61 16.92 -11.12
C SER A 347 -14.80 16.98 -12.63
N MET A 348 -13.68 17.07 -13.35
CA MET A 348 -13.65 16.84 -14.80
C MET A 348 -13.69 15.34 -15.15
N TYR A 349 -13.39 14.47 -14.19
CA TYR A 349 -13.39 13.03 -14.37
C TYR A 349 -14.75 12.46 -13.97
N PRO A 350 -15.41 11.67 -14.84
CA PRO A 350 -16.66 11.03 -14.48
C PRO A 350 -16.45 10.00 -13.37
N ASN A 351 -17.45 9.87 -12.49
CA ASN A 351 -17.50 8.81 -11.48
C ASN A 351 -17.36 7.42 -12.14
N LYS A 352 -16.61 6.54 -11.48
CA LYS A 352 -16.42 5.13 -11.85
C LYS A 352 -16.61 4.25 -10.63
N PHE A 353 -17.60 3.36 -10.66
CA PHE A 353 -17.74 2.37 -9.61
C PHE A 353 -17.07 1.06 -10.05
N ILE A 354 -16.04 0.63 -9.31
CA ILE A 354 -15.31 -0.61 -9.56
C ILE A 354 -16.01 -1.75 -8.84
N HIS A 355 -16.29 -2.85 -9.56
CA HIS A 355 -16.75 -4.11 -9.00
C HIS A 355 -15.98 -5.27 -9.63
N LEU A 356 -15.05 -5.87 -8.86
CA LEU A 356 -14.39 -7.12 -9.23
C LEU A 356 -14.99 -8.28 -8.44
N THR A 357 -15.07 -9.47 -9.03
CA THR A 357 -15.55 -10.67 -8.32
C THR A 357 -14.59 -11.84 -8.49
N TYR A 358 -14.22 -12.44 -7.35
CA TYR A 358 -13.56 -13.74 -7.27
C TYR A 358 -14.58 -14.81 -6.85
N LYS A 359 -14.55 -15.97 -7.50
CA LYS A 359 -15.38 -17.13 -7.15
C LYS A 359 -14.51 -18.37 -7.03
N GLY A 360 -14.20 -18.76 -5.80
CA GLY A 360 -13.60 -20.07 -5.50
C GLY A 360 -14.62 -21.17 -5.70
N ALA A 361 -14.25 -22.29 -6.31
CA ALA A 361 -15.16 -23.41 -6.55
C ALA A 361 -14.49 -24.71 -6.15
N LYS A 362 -15.11 -25.48 -5.25
CA LYS A 362 -14.65 -26.82 -4.91
C LYS A 362 -14.77 -27.72 -6.14
N LYS A 363 -13.68 -28.37 -6.56
CA LYS A 363 -13.75 -29.42 -7.60
C LYS A 363 -14.75 -30.50 -7.15
N GLY A 364 -15.87 -30.61 -7.84
CA GLY A 364 -16.82 -31.72 -7.69
C GLY A 364 -18.06 -31.46 -6.83
N ASP A 365 -18.22 -30.29 -6.21
CA ASP A 365 -19.36 -30.02 -5.32
C ASP A 365 -20.30 -28.97 -5.95
N LYS A 366 -21.45 -29.41 -6.48
CA LYS A 366 -22.45 -28.57 -7.17
C LYS A 366 -23.39 -27.82 -6.21
N GLY A 367 -23.09 -27.75 -4.91
CA GLY A 367 -24.09 -27.25 -3.95
C GLY A 367 -23.67 -26.78 -2.56
N ASN A 368 -22.38 -26.61 -2.23
CA ASN A 368 -22.02 -26.11 -0.89
C ASN A 368 -21.85 -24.59 -0.83
N THR A 369 -22.47 -24.00 0.20
CA THR A 369 -22.60 -22.56 0.48
C THR A 369 -21.24 -21.90 0.60
N LYS A 370 -20.83 -21.15 -0.44
CA LYS A 370 -19.65 -20.30 -0.37
C LYS A 370 -19.89 -19.18 0.64
N LYS A 371 -18.90 -18.88 1.48
CA LYS A 371 -18.91 -17.63 2.23
C LYS A 371 -18.85 -16.48 1.21
N LYS A 372 -19.81 -15.57 1.27
CA LYS A 372 -19.87 -14.39 0.40
C LYS A 372 -19.40 -13.16 1.17
N ILE A 373 -18.41 -12.46 0.64
CA ILE A 373 -17.79 -11.31 1.31
C ILE A 373 -17.79 -10.12 0.35
N ALA A 374 -18.19 -8.95 0.82
CA ALA A 374 -17.95 -7.69 0.11
C ALA A 374 -16.88 -6.88 0.84
N LEU A 375 -15.81 -6.55 0.11
CA LEU A 375 -14.74 -5.65 0.56
C LEU A 375 -14.89 -4.31 -0.16
N ILE A 376 -15.07 -3.23 0.60
CA ILE A 376 -15.35 -1.89 0.04
C ILE A 376 -14.21 -0.93 0.39
N GLY A 377 -13.60 -0.30 -0.61
CA GLY A 377 -12.53 0.67 -0.40
C GLY A 377 -12.98 2.10 -0.73
N LYS A 378 -12.76 3.06 0.18
CA LYS A 378 -12.89 4.50 -0.17
C LYS A 378 -11.94 4.83 -1.34
N GLY A 379 -12.47 5.45 -2.39
CA GLY A 379 -11.79 5.71 -3.65
C GLY A 379 -11.78 7.19 -4.05
N ILE A 380 -11.44 8.11 -3.14
CA ILE A 380 -11.32 9.53 -3.49
C ILE A 380 -9.92 9.79 -4.05
N THR A 381 -9.80 10.05 -5.35
CA THR A 381 -8.48 10.16 -6.00
C THR A 381 -7.76 11.46 -5.70
N PHE A 382 -8.52 12.50 -5.35
CA PHE A 382 -8.03 13.71 -4.72
C PHE A 382 -9.15 14.31 -3.89
N ASP A 383 -8.82 14.67 -2.65
CA ASP A 383 -9.75 15.32 -1.74
C ASP A 383 -9.31 16.76 -1.47
N SER A 384 -9.90 17.71 -2.19
CA SER A 384 -9.69 19.13 -1.88
C SER A 384 -10.49 19.57 -0.64
N GLY A 385 -11.45 18.75 -0.20
CA GLY A 385 -12.52 19.11 0.73
C GLY A 385 -13.74 19.75 0.08
N GLY A 386 -13.75 19.89 -1.25
CA GLY A 386 -14.81 20.62 -1.96
C GLY A 386 -14.89 22.09 -1.50
N TYR A 387 -16.10 22.65 -1.40
CA TYR A 387 -16.30 24.03 -0.94
C TYR A 387 -15.83 24.26 0.50
N ASN A 388 -15.88 23.24 1.36
CA ASN A 388 -15.14 23.21 2.63
C ASN A 388 -13.66 22.88 2.40
N LEU A 389 -13.00 23.73 1.60
CA LEU A 389 -11.62 23.55 1.18
C LEU A 389 -10.70 23.28 2.37
N LYS A 390 -9.80 22.30 2.23
CA LYS A 390 -8.71 22.00 3.17
C LYS A 390 -7.66 23.13 3.20
N ALA A 391 -8.06 24.28 3.73
CA ALA A 391 -7.26 25.50 3.84
C ALA A 391 -6.73 25.74 5.26
N ALA A 392 -7.23 24.97 6.25
CA ALA A 392 -6.77 25.09 7.62
C ALA A 392 -5.31 24.62 7.76
N PRO A 393 -4.50 25.23 8.65
CA PRO A 393 -3.16 24.73 8.95
C PRO A 393 -3.19 23.26 9.41
N GLY A 394 -2.30 22.44 8.85
CA GLY A 394 -2.24 21.01 9.19
C GLY A 394 -3.33 20.14 8.55
N SER A 395 -4.13 20.67 7.62
CA SER A 395 -5.15 19.89 6.88
C SER A 395 -4.58 18.93 5.82
N MET A 396 -3.28 19.04 5.50
CA MET A 396 -2.52 18.13 4.63
C MET A 396 -3.09 17.97 3.21
N ILE A 397 -3.64 19.05 2.63
CA ILE A 397 -4.20 19.02 1.26
C ILE A 397 -3.22 18.47 0.21
N ASP A 398 -1.91 18.69 0.40
CA ASP A 398 -0.83 18.18 -0.45
C ASP A 398 -0.71 16.64 -0.44
N LEU A 399 -1.19 16.00 0.63
CA LEU A 399 -1.15 14.54 0.81
C LEU A 399 -2.39 13.84 0.23
N MET A 400 -3.43 14.58 -0.14
CA MET A 400 -4.77 14.04 -0.42
C MET A 400 -4.90 13.18 -1.68
N LYS A 401 -3.80 12.96 -2.42
CA LYS A 401 -3.71 11.83 -3.37
C LYS A 401 -3.87 10.47 -2.69
N PHE A 402 -3.57 10.38 -1.39
CA PHE A 402 -3.67 9.14 -0.63
C PHE A 402 -5.12 8.77 -0.28
N ASP A 403 -6.13 9.59 -0.60
CA ASP A 403 -7.49 9.41 -0.10
C ASP A 403 -8.29 8.30 -0.82
N MET A 404 -7.60 7.58 -1.71
CA MET A 404 -8.01 6.34 -2.35
C MET A 404 -7.31 5.10 -1.77
N SER A 405 -6.65 5.23 -0.61
CA SER A 405 -5.90 4.13 0.03
C SER A 405 -6.78 2.92 0.37
N GLY A 406 -8.05 3.14 0.70
CA GLY A 406 -9.00 2.05 0.92
C GLY A 406 -9.23 1.24 -0.36
N CYS A 407 -9.48 1.92 -1.48
CA CYS A 407 -9.59 1.31 -2.81
C CYS A 407 -8.30 0.56 -3.18
N ALA A 408 -7.15 1.17 -2.97
CA ALA A 408 -5.85 0.54 -3.22
C ALA A 408 -5.66 -0.75 -2.40
N ALA A 409 -6.04 -0.74 -1.11
CA ALA A 409 -5.97 -1.93 -0.25
C ALA A 409 -6.89 -3.06 -0.74
N VAL A 410 -8.11 -2.71 -1.17
CA VAL A 410 -9.07 -3.67 -1.75
C VAL A 410 -8.56 -4.25 -3.07
N LEU A 411 -7.96 -3.44 -3.95
CA LEU A 411 -7.37 -3.94 -5.20
C LEU A 411 -6.10 -4.77 -4.97
N GLY A 412 -5.25 -4.39 -4.02
CA GLY A 412 -4.12 -5.21 -3.59
C GLY A 412 -4.57 -6.55 -2.99
N CYS A 413 -5.67 -6.57 -2.24
CA CYS A 413 -6.29 -7.81 -1.78
C CYS A 413 -6.85 -8.64 -2.95
N ALA A 414 -7.48 -8.01 -3.95
CA ALA A 414 -7.94 -8.67 -5.16
C ALA A 414 -6.79 -9.36 -5.92
N TYR A 415 -5.61 -8.73 -5.99
CA TYR A 415 -4.40 -9.37 -6.51
C TYR A 415 -4.06 -10.64 -5.71
N CYS A 416 -3.96 -10.53 -4.38
CA CYS A 416 -3.59 -11.66 -3.54
C CYS A 416 -4.58 -12.83 -3.67
N ILE A 417 -5.88 -12.55 -3.58
CA ILE A 417 -6.93 -13.57 -3.68
C ILE A 417 -7.02 -14.18 -5.08
N GLY A 418 -6.91 -13.36 -6.13
CA GLY A 418 -6.89 -13.86 -7.52
C GLY A 418 -5.67 -14.74 -7.83
N THR A 419 -4.56 -14.53 -7.12
CA THR A 419 -3.32 -15.31 -7.24
C THR A 419 -3.35 -16.58 -6.39
N MET A 420 -3.76 -16.49 -5.12
CA MET A 420 -3.80 -17.63 -4.19
C MET A 420 -4.98 -18.57 -4.46
N ARG A 421 -6.07 -18.04 -5.01
CA ARG A 421 -7.27 -18.77 -5.41
C ARG A 421 -7.86 -19.67 -4.30
N PRO A 422 -8.25 -19.10 -3.14
CA PRO A 422 -8.87 -19.88 -2.08
C PRO A 422 -10.20 -20.52 -2.52
N ASP A 423 -10.48 -21.72 -2.04
CA ASP A 423 -11.74 -22.41 -2.27
C ASP A 423 -12.86 -21.86 -1.35
N ASN A 424 -14.11 -22.33 -1.54
CA ASN A 424 -15.26 -22.07 -0.66
C ASN A 424 -15.64 -20.60 -0.37
N VAL A 425 -15.10 -19.64 -1.12
CA VAL A 425 -15.38 -18.21 -0.94
C VAL A 425 -15.76 -17.52 -2.25
N GLU A 426 -16.67 -16.56 -2.17
CA GLU A 426 -16.96 -15.58 -3.20
C GLU A 426 -16.69 -14.18 -2.64
N VAL A 427 -15.83 -13.41 -3.30
CA VAL A 427 -15.39 -12.10 -2.81
C VAL A 427 -15.69 -11.03 -3.86
N HIS A 428 -16.43 -10.01 -3.44
CA HIS A 428 -16.69 -8.81 -4.22
C HIS A 428 -15.76 -7.69 -3.75
N PHE A 429 -14.96 -7.14 -4.66
CA PHE A 429 -14.06 -6.03 -4.42
C PHE A 429 -14.69 -4.77 -5.02
N LEU A 430 -15.09 -3.84 -4.16
CA LEU A 430 -15.93 -2.70 -4.51
C LEU A 430 -15.25 -1.37 -4.21
N SER A 431 -15.43 -0.37 -5.07
CA SER A 431 -15.05 1.00 -4.76
C SER A 431 -15.86 2.00 -5.56
N ALA A 432 -16.47 2.97 -4.87
CA ALA A 432 -17.12 4.12 -5.48
C ALA A 432 -16.06 5.22 -5.71
N VAL A 433 -15.41 5.21 -6.88
CA VAL A 433 -14.27 6.08 -7.19
C VAL A 433 -14.72 7.41 -7.78
N CYS A 434 -14.32 8.52 -7.17
CA CYS A 434 -14.55 9.87 -7.68
C CYS A 434 -13.46 10.83 -7.16
N GLU A 435 -13.62 12.12 -7.44
CA GLU A 435 -12.70 13.17 -7.02
C GLU A 435 -13.50 14.33 -6.42
N ASN A 436 -13.09 14.81 -5.24
CA ASN A 436 -13.80 15.86 -4.51
C ASN A 436 -13.15 17.22 -4.78
N MET A 437 -13.78 18.00 -5.65
CA MET A 437 -13.21 19.21 -6.24
C MET A 437 -14.09 20.45 -6.02
N VAL A 438 -13.47 21.63 -6.06
CA VAL A 438 -14.16 22.92 -6.15
C VAL A 438 -14.43 23.27 -7.61
N SER A 439 -15.69 23.53 -7.94
CA SER A 439 -16.15 23.86 -9.28
C SER A 439 -17.53 24.52 -9.20
N LYS A 440 -17.92 25.25 -10.26
CA LYS A 440 -19.29 25.72 -10.43
C LYS A 440 -20.34 24.59 -10.41
N ASN A 441 -19.91 23.35 -10.67
CA ASN A 441 -20.75 22.16 -10.69
C ASN A 441 -20.79 21.42 -9.35
N SER A 442 -19.91 21.76 -8.40
CA SER A 442 -19.78 21.03 -7.13
C SER A 442 -21.07 21.09 -6.31
N TYR A 443 -21.35 20.00 -5.60
CA TYR A 443 -22.29 20.02 -4.49
C TYR A 443 -21.82 20.96 -3.37
N ARG A 444 -22.74 21.41 -2.52
CA ARG A 444 -22.52 22.52 -1.58
C ARG A 444 -22.82 22.12 -0.13
N PRO A 445 -22.22 22.81 0.84
CA PRO A 445 -22.73 22.80 2.21
C PRO A 445 -24.18 23.28 2.23
N GLY A 446 -25.07 22.52 2.86
CA GLY A 446 -26.51 22.74 2.90
C GLY A 446 -27.30 22.04 1.79
N ASP A 447 -26.67 21.43 0.79
CA ASP A 447 -27.41 20.59 -0.17
C ASP A 447 -28.02 19.39 0.58
N ILE A 448 -29.28 19.08 0.27
CA ILE A 448 -29.92 17.81 0.65
C ILE A 448 -29.85 16.88 -0.55
N ILE A 449 -29.22 15.72 -0.36
CA ILE A 449 -29.01 14.71 -1.40
C ILE A 449 -29.69 13.40 -1.00
N THR A 450 -30.00 12.53 -1.95
CA THR A 450 -30.70 11.26 -1.68
C THR A 450 -29.78 10.09 -2.01
N ALA A 451 -29.55 9.21 -1.03
CA ALA A 451 -28.81 7.96 -1.25
C ALA A 451 -29.69 6.92 -1.97
N SER A 452 -29.05 5.86 -2.48
CA SER A 452 -29.71 4.79 -3.26
C SER A 452 -30.67 3.90 -2.47
N ASN A 453 -30.71 4.01 -1.14
CA ASN A 453 -31.74 3.42 -0.28
C ASN A 453 -32.91 4.37 0.01
N GLY A 454 -32.92 5.57 -0.59
CA GLY A 454 -33.98 6.57 -0.42
C GLY A 454 -33.80 7.53 0.75
N LYS A 455 -32.82 7.29 1.66
CA LYS A 455 -32.53 8.22 2.76
C LYS A 455 -32.02 9.56 2.22
N THR A 456 -32.58 10.65 2.72
CA THR A 456 -32.11 12.01 2.45
C THR A 456 -31.03 12.43 3.45
N ILE A 457 -29.97 13.05 2.94
CA ILE A 457 -28.78 13.46 3.70
C ILE A 457 -28.58 14.97 3.54
N GLU A 458 -28.61 15.71 4.63
CA GLU A 458 -28.19 17.12 4.68
C GLU A 458 -26.67 17.20 4.80
N VAL A 459 -26.02 17.83 3.82
CA VAL A 459 -24.56 17.96 3.75
C VAL A 459 -24.12 19.17 4.59
N GLY A 460 -23.69 18.95 5.83
CA GLY A 460 -23.12 20.00 6.66
C GLY A 460 -21.69 20.38 6.29
N ASN A 461 -20.92 19.46 5.70
CA ASN A 461 -19.54 19.69 5.28
C ASN A 461 -19.15 18.82 4.07
N THR A 462 -18.61 19.42 3.01
CA THR A 462 -18.16 18.74 1.77
C THR A 462 -16.79 18.05 1.89
N ASP A 463 -16.08 18.25 2.99
CA ASP A 463 -14.84 17.55 3.39
C ASP A 463 -15.15 16.26 4.20
N ALA A 464 -16.44 15.92 4.30
CA ALA A 464 -16.94 14.65 4.81
C ALA A 464 -17.57 13.83 3.67
N GLU A 465 -16.90 13.81 2.52
CA GLU A 465 -17.31 13.18 1.27
C GLU A 465 -17.20 11.65 1.32
N GLY A 466 -16.16 11.12 1.96
CA GLY A 466 -15.88 9.68 1.94
C GLY A 466 -17.02 8.84 2.49
N ARG A 467 -17.72 9.33 3.53
CA ARG A 467 -18.89 8.62 4.08
C ARG A 467 -20.09 8.66 3.13
N LEU A 468 -20.22 9.69 2.29
CA LEU A 468 -21.28 9.80 1.30
C LEU A 468 -21.07 8.80 0.16
N THR A 469 -19.83 8.64 -0.31
CA THR A 469 -19.51 7.64 -1.34
C THR A 469 -19.61 6.22 -0.81
N LEU A 470 -19.17 5.98 0.44
CA LEU A 470 -19.33 4.70 1.11
C LEU A 470 -20.81 4.35 1.37
N ALA A 471 -21.68 5.31 1.68
CA ALA A 471 -23.10 5.06 1.88
C ALA A 471 -23.75 4.33 0.69
N ASP A 472 -23.55 4.82 -0.53
CA ASP A 472 -24.08 4.16 -1.73
C ASP A 472 -23.37 2.83 -2.04
N ALA A 473 -22.08 2.72 -1.73
CA ALA A 473 -21.34 1.46 -1.89
C ALA A 473 -21.79 0.37 -0.90
N LEU A 474 -22.11 0.74 0.34
CA LEU A 474 -22.66 -0.14 1.37
C LEU A 474 -24.04 -0.67 0.96
N VAL A 475 -24.92 0.22 0.48
CA VAL A 475 -26.24 -0.17 -0.05
C VAL A 475 -26.09 -1.09 -1.26
N TYR A 476 -25.13 -0.83 -2.16
CA TYR A 476 -24.83 -1.71 -3.28
C TYR A 476 -24.37 -3.09 -2.82
N ALA A 477 -23.45 -3.15 -1.85
CA ALA A 477 -22.89 -4.39 -1.32
C ALA A 477 -23.95 -5.24 -0.61
N GLU A 478 -24.85 -4.64 0.19
CA GLU A 478 -25.91 -5.38 0.87
C GLU A 478 -26.91 -6.01 -0.12
N LYS A 479 -27.17 -5.36 -1.26
CA LYS A 479 -28.01 -5.90 -2.35
C LYS A 479 -27.38 -7.12 -3.04
N LEU A 480 -26.07 -7.37 -2.89
CA LEU A 480 -25.42 -8.58 -3.40
C LEU A 480 -25.73 -9.83 -2.55
N GLY A 481 -26.32 -9.66 -1.36
CA GLY A 481 -26.68 -10.77 -0.47
C GLY A 481 -25.46 -11.50 0.08
N VAL A 482 -24.49 -10.74 0.59
CA VAL A 482 -23.24 -11.27 1.18
C VAL A 482 -23.42 -11.59 2.67
N ASP A 483 -22.53 -12.44 3.21
CA ASP A 483 -22.50 -12.77 4.64
C ASP A 483 -21.78 -11.71 5.47
N TYR A 484 -20.76 -11.08 4.89
CA TYR A 484 -19.96 -10.04 5.54
C TYR A 484 -19.73 -8.86 4.61
N ILE A 485 -19.84 -7.65 5.16
CA ILE A 485 -19.41 -6.41 4.51
C ILE A 485 -18.28 -5.81 5.34
N VAL A 486 -17.11 -5.61 4.74
CA VAL A 486 -15.99 -4.93 5.38
C VAL A 486 -15.58 -3.75 4.52
N ASP A 487 -15.71 -2.54 5.04
CA ASP A 487 -15.19 -1.35 4.38
C ASP A 487 -13.89 -0.85 5.03
N ILE A 488 -13.01 -0.28 4.21
CA ILE A 488 -11.71 0.26 4.61
C ILE A 488 -11.52 1.64 3.99
N ALA A 489 -11.17 2.64 4.81
CA ALA A 489 -11.15 4.02 4.35
C ALA A 489 -10.20 4.92 5.14
N THR A 490 -9.57 5.87 4.45
CA THR A 490 -8.96 7.07 5.05
C THR A 490 -10.08 8.04 5.42
N LEU A 491 -10.85 7.73 6.47
CA LEU A 491 -12.14 8.38 6.66
C LEU A 491 -12.06 9.62 7.57
N THR A 492 -11.27 9.56 8.64
CA THR A 492 -11.23 10.68 9.60
C THR A 492 -9.82 11.03 10.09
N GLY A 493 -9.45 12.30 9.99
CA GLY A 493 -8.20 12.81 10.58
C GLY A 493 -8.10 12.61 12.09
N ALA A 494 -9.22 12.40 12.79
CA ALA A 494 -9.27 12.09 14.22
C ALA A 494 -8.58 10.77 14.59
N MET A 495 -8.33 9.86 13.63
CA MET A 495 -7.53 8.66 13.87
C MET A 495 -6.08 8.98 14.28
N LEU A 496 -5.50 10.07 13.76
CA LEU A 496 -4.16 10.52 14.15
C LEU A 496 -4.09 10.95 15.62
N TYR A 497 -5.19 11.41 16.19
CA TYR A 497 -5.25 11.87 17.59
C TYR A 497 -5.64 10.77 18.57
N SER A 498 -6.28 9.70 18.09
CA SER A 498 -6.73 8.59 18.92
C SER A 498 -5.73 7.44 18.92
N LEU A 499 -5.48 6.82 17.76
CA LEU A 499 -4.60 5.65 17.61
C LEU A 499 -3.25 5.97 16.95
N GLY A 500 -3.08 7.19 16.44
CA GLY A 500 -1.84 7.64 15.84
C GLY A 500 -1.56 7.01 14.48
N THR A 501 -0.31 6.61 14.26
CA THR A 501 0.18 6.20 12.93
C THR A 501 0.55 4.72 12.82
N SER A 502 0.27 3.91 13.85
CA SER A 502 0.60 2.47 13.87
C SER A 502 -0.61 1.55 13.88
N TYR A 503 -1.72 1.94 14.53
CA TYR A 503 -2.92 1.12 14.64
C TYR A 503 -4.09 1.72 13.86
N ALA A 504 -4.77 0.91 13.06
CA ALA A 504 -6.06 1.27 12.46
C ALA A 504 -7.19 1.12 13.49
N GLY A 505 -8.28 1.87 13.30
CA GLY A 505 -9.49 1.73 14.11
C GLY A 505 -10.48 0.81 13.43
N VAL A 506 -11.00 -0.19 14.15
CA VAL A 506 -12.08 -1.07 13.67
C VAL A 506 -13.35 -0.76 14.43
N PHE A 507 -14.45 -0.56 13.71
CA PHE A 507 -15.80 -0.37 14.22
C PHE A 507 -16.71 -1.42 13.58
N GLY A 508 -17.91 -1.65 14.11
CA GLY A 508 -18.86 -2.54 13.44
C GLY A 508 -20.15 -2.75 14.21
N ASN A 509 -21.09 -3.46 13.57
CA ASN A 509 -22.38 -3.82 14.14
C ASN A 509 -22.44 -5.28 14.64
N ASN A 510 -21.33 -6.03 14.51
CA ASN A 510 -21.28 -7.45 14.81
C ASN A 510 -19.93 -7.86 15.41
N ASP A 511 -19.95 -8.26 16.68
CA ASP A 511 -18.73 -8.60 17.44
C ASP A 511 -17.98 -9.81 16.87
N GLN A 512 -18.69 -10.78 16.27
CA GLN A 512 -18.04 -11.95 15.67
C GLN A 512 -17.18 -11.54 14.45
N LEU A 513 -17.72 -10.69 13.58
CA LEU A 513 -16.99 -10.15 12.44
C LEU A 513 -15.79 -9.29 12.89
N ILE A 514 -15.98 -8.45 13.91
CA ILE A 514 -14.88 -7.63 14.47
C ILE A 514 -13.77 -8.54 14.99
N ASN A 515 -14.10 -9.59 15.74
CA ASN A 515 -13.11 -10.54 16.25
C ASN A 515 -12.37 -11.29 15.13
N LYS A 516 -13.02 -11.60 14.00
CA LYS A 516 -12.35 -12.15 12.82
C LYS A 516 -11.33 -11.17 12.22
N ILE A 517 -11.66 -9.88 12.17
CA ILE A 517 -10.74 -8.83 11.72
C ILE A 517 -9.56 -8.70 12.69
N LEU A 518 -9.81 -8.70 14.01
CA LEU A 518 -8.75 -8.64 15.01
C LEU A 518 -7.84 -9.87 14.97
N ASN A 519 -8.39 -11.07 14.70
CA ASN A 519 -7.58 -12.26 14.48
C ASN A 519 -6.70 -12.12 13.23
N SER A 520 -7.28 -11.59 12.15
CA SER A 520 -6.56 -11.34 10.90
C SER A 520 -5.48 -10.27 11.07
N SER A 521 -5.70 -9.27 11.92
CA SER A 521 -4.70 -8.27 12.30
C SER A 521 -3.49 -8.89 12.98
N LYS A 522 -3.70 -9.89 13.84
CA LYS A 522 -2.62 -10.66 14.47
C LYS A 522 -1.85 -11.48 13.44
N THR A 523 -2.53 -12.24 12.58
CA THR A 523 -1.84 -13.12 11.63
C THR A 523 -1.18 -12.35 10.48
N SER A 524 -1.73 -11.19 10.10
CA SER A 524 -1.16 -10.31 9.06
C SER A 524 -0.07 -9.37 9.58
N ASN A 525 0.07 -9.22 10.91
CA ASN A 525 0.90 -8.19 11.52
C ASN A 525 0.57 -6.77 10.98
N GLU A 526 -0.72 -6.48 10.77
CA GLU A 526 -1.22 -5.13 10.46
C GLU A 526 -2.10 -4.67 11.62
N PRO A 527 -1.56 -3.89 12.57
CA PRO A 527 -2.23 -3.65 13.84
C PRO A 527 -3.55 -2.90 13.71
N ALA A 528 -4.57 -3.43 14.36
CA ALA A 528 -5.92 -2.88 14.40
C ALA A 528 -6.45 -2.92 15.83
N TRP A 529 -7.22 -1.90 16.20
CA TRP A 529 -7.82 -1.78 17.53
C TRP A 529 -9.33 -1.58 17.42
N TRP A 530 -10.10 -2.33 18.20
CA TRP A 530 -11.55 -2.17 18.24
C TRP A 530 -11.94 -0.89 18.98
N LEU A 531 -12.66 -0.01 18.30
CA LEU A 531 -13.25 1.21 18.83
C LEU A 531 -14.78 1.10 18.86
N PRO A 532 -15.45 1.72 19.85
CA PRO A 532 -16.89 1.57 20.03
C PRO A 532 -17.69 2.41 19.04
N ILE A 533 -18.88 1.92 18.67
CA ILE A 533 -19.96 2.74 18.12
C ILE A 533 -20.86 3.19 19.27
N ILE A 534 -20.74 4.46 19.68
CA ILE A 534 -21.44 5.00 20.85
C ILE A 534 -22.80 5.56 20.44
N ASN A 535 -23.86 4.77 20.65
CA ASN A 535 -25.21 5.11 20.18
C ASN A 535 -25.78 6.43 20.73
N GLU A 536 -25.31 6.91 21.89
CA GLU A 536 -25.71 8.22 22.44
C GLU A 536 -25.49 9.36 21.44
N TYR A 537 -24.42 9.28 20.64
CA TYR A 537 -24.08 10.31 19.66
C TYR A 537 -24.94 10.25 18.39
N ARG A 538 -25.78 9.22 18.21
CA ARG A 538 -26.63 9.10 17.01
C ARG A 538 -27.58 10.28 16.85
N SER A 539 -28.09 10.81 17.96
CA SER A 539 -29.01 11.95 17.96
C SER A 539 -28.39 13.23 17.37
N SER A 540 -27.05 13.39 17.42
CA SER A 540 -26.37 14.54 16.83
C SER A 540 -26.34 14.52 15.31
N LEU A 541 -26.69 13.39 14.69
CA LEU A 541 -26.87 13.25 13.24
C LEU A 541 -28.32 13.50 12.79
N ASN A 542 -29.25 13.87 13.69
CA ASN A 542 -30.60 14.21 13.27
C ASN A 542 -30.60 15.56 12.54
N SER A 543 -31.02 15.55 11.27
CA SER A 543 -31.28 16.77 10.52
C SER A 543 -32.65 17.34 10.88
N LYS A 544 -32.81 18.66 10.74
CA LYS A 544 -34.10 19.33 10.90
C LYS A 544 -35.00 19.15 9.67
N TYR A 545 -34.40 18.87 8.51
CA TYR A 545 -35.07 18.88 7.20
C TYR A 545 -34.94 17.55 6.45
N ALA A 546 -33.77 16.90 6.52
CA ALA A 546 -33.49 15.60 5.93
C ALA A 546 -33.61 14.47 6.97
N ASP A 547 -33.46 13.22 6.53
CA ASP A 547 -33.47 12.06 7.42
C ASP A 547 -32.19 11.97 8.28
N LEU A 548 -31.06 12.49 7.77
CA LEU A 548 -29.74 12.36 8.38
C LEU A 548 -28.83 13.56 8.04
N ASN A 549 -28.01 14.03 8.97
CA ASN A 549 -26.87 14.91 8.70
C ASN A 549 -25.64 14.09 8.33
N ASN A 550 -24.81 14.59 7.40
CA ASN A 550 -23.52 13.92 7.12
C ASN A 550 -22.47 14.13 8.22
N ILE A 551 -22.60 15.17 9.04
CA ILE A 551 -21.71 15.47 10.17
C ILE A 551 -22.51 15.74 11.44
N SER A 552 -21.83 15.63 12.59
CA SER A 552 -22.37 16.07 13.87
C SER A 552 -22.07 17.56 14.09
N SER A 553 -23.02 18.30 14.64
CA SER A 553 -22.84 19.70 15.00
C SER A 553 -22.14 19.93 16.35
N SER A 554 -22.14 18.94 17.26
CA SER A 554 -21.68 19.10 18.65
C SER A 554 -20.59 18.09 19.06
N VAL A 555 -20.73 16.82 18.67
CA VAL A 555 -19.80 15.74 19.03
C VAL A 555 -18.49 15.83 18.23
N LYS A 556 -17.36 15.87 18.94
CA LYS A 556 -16.00 15.94 18.35
C LYS A 556 -15.37 14.58 18.03
N ALA A 557 -15.96 13.47 18.52
CA ALA A 557 -15.51 12.11 18.24
C ALA A 557 -15.87 11.68 16.80
N SER A 558 -15.26 12.34 15.81
CA SER A 558 -15.69 12.28 14.41
C SER A 558 -15.56 10.88 13.79
N SER A 559 -14.62 10.04 14.22
CA SER A 559 -14.50 8.63 13.79
C SER A 559 -15.69 7.78 14.24
N VAL A 560 -16.14 7.97 15.48
CA VAL A 560 -17.34 7.29 16.02
C VAL A 560 -18.59 7.79 15.31
N VAL A 561 -18.70 9.11 15.11
CA VAL A 561 -19.82 9.74 14.39
C VAL A 561 -19.88 9.30 12.92
N ALA A 562 -18.73 9.18 12.25
CA ALA A 562 -18.66 8.65 10.89
C ALA A 562 -19.16 7.21 10.84
N SER A 563 -18.75 6.38 11.80
CA SER A 563 -19.21 4.99 11.90
C SER A 563 -20.71 4.88 12.18
N LEU A 564 -21.27 5.77 13.00
CA LEU A 564 -22.72 5.89 13.20
C LEU A 564 -23.44 6.26 11.91
N PHE A 565 -22.89 7.20 11.13
CA PHE A 565 -23.45 7.57 9.83
C PHE A 565 -23.43 6.37 8.87
N LEU A 566 -22.31 5.66 8.73
CA LEU A 566 -22.20 4.49 7.84
C LEU A 566 -23.17 3.36 8.24
N LYS A 567 -23.35 3.12 9.54
CA LYS A 567 -24.27 2.13 10.07
C LYS A 567 -25.73 2.37 9.64
N GLU A 568 -26.12 3.59 9.27
CA GLU A 568 -27.47 3.90 8.75
C GLU A 568 -27.74 3.38 7.33
N PHE A 569 -26.70 2.91 6.63
CA PHE A 569 -26.76 2.40 5.26
C PHE A 569 -26.57 0.87 5.18
N ILE A 570 -26.59 0.21 6.33
CA ILE A 570 -26.61 -1.25 6.47
C ILE A 570 -27.86 -1.61 7.27
N GLU A 571 -28.73 -2.44 6.70
CA GLU A 571 -29.98 -2.85 7.35
C GLU A 571 -29.78 -4.03 8.31
N LYS A 572 -29.17 -5.12 7.82
CA LYS A 572 -29.15 -6.39 8.55
C LYS A 572 -27.85 -7.19 8.42
N THR A 573 -26.98 -6.81 7.50
CA THR A 573 -25.76 -7.58 7.22
C THR A 573 -24.69 -7.30 8.28
N PRO A 574 -23.99 -8.34 8.80
CA PRO A 574 -22.81 -8.12 9.61
C PRO A 574 -21.78 -7.27 8.88
N TRP A 575 -21.43 -6.14 9.49
CA TRP A 575 -20.62 -5.11 8.90
C TRP A 575 -19.54 -4.61 9.86
N ALA A 576 -18.37 -4.35 9.30
CA ALA A 576 -17.27 -3.70 9.99
C ALA A 576 -16.62 -2.62 9.11
N HIS A 577 -16.17 -1.56 9.76
CA HIS A 577 -15.47 -0.43 9.16
C HIS A 577 -14.06 -0.32 9.72
N ILE A 578 -13.07 -0.17 8.85
CA ILE A 578 -11.66 -0.02 9.20
C ILE A 578 -11.19 1.39 8.79
N ASP A 579 -11.03 2.29 9.75
CA ASP A 579 -10.48 3.63 9.52
C ASP A 579 -8.95 3.59 9.54
N ILE A 580 -8.36 3.82 8.37
CA ILE A 580 -6.91 3.76 8.11
C ILE A 580 -6.28 5.14 7.90
N ALA A 581 -7.00 6.23 8.17
CA ALA A 581 -6.53 7.60 7.95
C ALA A 581 -5.17 7.88 8.61
N GLY A 582 -4.95 7.36 9.82
CA GLY A 582 -3.68 7.54 10.54
C GLY A 582 -2.53 6.67 10.04
N VAL A 583 -2.81 5.49 9.48
CA VAL A 583 -1.80 4.45 9.23
C VAL A 583 -1.41 4.29 7.76
N SER A 584 -2.22 4.79 6.82
CA SER A 584 -1.99 4.57 5.38
C SER A 584 -0.65 5.14 4.90
N TRP A 585 -0.28 6.33 5.38
CA TRP A 585 0.95 7.02 4.98
C TRP A 585 2.06 6.86 6.02
N ASN A 586 3.26 6.50 5.57
CA ASN A 586 4.46 6.57 6.40
C ASN A 586 5.07 7.97 6.29
N PHE A 587 4.72 8.86 7.24
CA PHE A 587 5.19 10.24 7.26
C PHE A 587 6.73 10.37 7.32
N LYS A 588 7.41 9.48 8.04
CA LYS A 588 8.89 9.51 8.17
C LYS A 588 9.57 9.11 6.87
N ALA A 589 9.12 8.02 6.24
CA ALA A 589 9.69 7.53 4.99
C ALA A 589 9.15 8.27 3.75
N ARG A 590 8.09 9.10 3.90
CA ARG A 590 7.40 9.85 2.85
C ARG A 590 6.89 8.96 1.72
N LYS A 591 6.35 7.79 2.07
CA LYS A 591 5.76 6.82 1.14
C LYS A 591 4.52 6.16 1.75
N PRO A 592 3.63 5.57 0.92
CA PRO A 592 2.53 4.75 1.43
C PRO A 592 3.05 3.53 2.21
N LYS A 593 2.16 2.92 3.00
CA LYS A 593 2.40 1.59 3.59
C LYS A 593 1.74 0.44 2.82
N GLY A 594 0.77 0.74 1.94
CA GLY A 594 -0.12 -0.29 1.37
C GLY A 594 -0.92 -1.03 2.45
N PHE A 595 -1.24 -0.34 3.56
CA PHE A 595 -1.88 -0.91 4.74
C PHE A 595 -3.26 -1.48 4.41
N GLY A 596 -3.57 -2.66 4.95
CA GLY A 596 -4.88 -3.29 4.84
C GLY A 596 -4.91 -4.41 3.80
N VAL A 597 -3.97 -4.46 2.85
CA VAL A 597 -3.92 -5.54 1.85
C VAL A 597 -3.79 -6.90 2.52
N ARG A 598 -2.86 -7.03 3.47
CA ARG A 598 -2.56 -8.30 4.13
C ARG A 598 -3.64 -8.63 5.16
N LEU A 599 -4.11 -7.62 5.89
CA LEU A 599 -5.24 -7.75 6.81
C LEU A 599 -6.48 -8.33 6.13
N LEU A 600 -6.90 -7.73 5.00
CA LEU A 600 -8.10 -8.16 4.27
C LEU A 600 -7.89 -9.52 3.60
N THR A 601 -6.68 -9.79 3.12
CA THR A 601 -6.35 -11.10 2.54
C THR A 601 -6.41 -12.21 3.59
N GLU A 602 -5.78 -12.01 4.75
CA GLU A 602 -5.86 -12.96 5.87
C GLU A 602 -7.30 -13.15 6.35
N PHE A 603 -8.10 -12.07 6.40
CA PHE A 603 -9.52 -12.17 6.73
C PHE A 603 -10.28 -13.10 5.77
N VAL A 604 -10.09 -12.94 4.46
CA VAL A 604 -10.72 -13.81 3.46
C VAL A 604 -10.20 -15.25 3.55
N LEU A 605 -8.88 -15.45 3.68
CA LEU A 605 -8.29 -16.79 3.73
C LEU A 605 -8.68 -17.58 4.98
N ASN A 606 -8.75 -16.92 6.14
CA ASN A 606 -9.16 -17.55 7.39
C ASN A 606 -10.65 -17.94 7.39
N ASP A 607 -11.48 -17.24 6.60
CA ASP A 607 -12.91 -17.52 6.44
C ASP A 607 -13.24 -18.48 5.29
N ALA A 608 -12.29 -18.74 4.40
CA ALA A 608 -12.41 -19.67 3.28
C ALA A 608 -12.24 -21.16 3.67
N VAL A 609 -11.95 -21.44 4.95
CA VAL A 609 -11.65 -22.77 5.49
C VAL A 609 -12.88 -23.65 5.61
#